data_AF-A0A1H6E7Z6-F1
#
_entry.id   AF-A0A1H6E7Z6-F1
#
_cell.length_a   1.000
_cell.length_b   1.000
_cell.length_c   1.000
_cell.angle_alpha   90.00
_cell.angle_beta   90.00
_cell.angle_gamma   90.00
#
_symmetry.space_group_name_H-M   'P 1'
#
loop_
_entity.id
_entity.type
_entity.pdbx_description
1 polymer ?
#
loop_
_entity_poly.entity_id
_entity_poly.type
_entity_poly.pdbx_seq_one_letter_code
_entity_poly.pdbx_strand_id
1 'polypeptide(L)' 'MDSSQLKRLYALIAVLLGVIIAIVAGILKSLDGSTLAAAFLYAGGAFVTAVTVTLALMSVMGLFDPPRG' A
#
# COMPACT_ATOMS: atom_id res chain seq x y z
N MET A 1 16.16 18.01 -6.38
CA MET A 1 14.98 17.53 -5.63
C MET A 1 15.49 17.01 -4.30
N ASP A 2 14.94 17.49 -3.20
CA ASP A 2 15.46 17.15 -1.87
C ASP A 2 15.23 15.66 -1.57
N SER A 3 16.15 15.00 -0.87
CA SER A 3 16.05 13.56 -0.55
C SER A 3 14.78 13.24 0.25
N SER A 4 14.31 14.18 1.05
CA SER A 4 13.05 14.13 1.80
C SER A 4 11.80 14.19 0.89
N GLN A 5 11.85 14.92 -0.23
CA GLN A 5 10.75 14.99 -1.19
C GLN A 5 10.60 13.67 -1.95
N LEU A 6 11.72 13.03 -2.32
CA LEU A 6 11.73 11.69 -2.93
C LEU A 6 11.10 10.64 -2.01
N LYS A 7 11.52 10.60 -0.72
CA LYS A 7 10.95 9.69 0.28
C LYS A 7 9.42 9.88 0.43
N ARG A 8 8.95 11.13 0.47
CA ARG A 8 7.51 11.45 0.51
C ARG A 8 6.77 11.01 -0.75
N LEU A 9 7.35 11.25 -1.93
CA LEU A 9 6.75 10.85 -3.20
C LEU A 9 6.56 9.33 -3.26
N TYR A 10 7.58 8.55 -2.89
CA TYR A 10 7.46 7.10 -2.89
C TYR A 10 6.47 6.58 -1.85
N ALA A 11 6.41 7.17 -0.66
CA ALA A 11 5.38 6.83 0.33
C ALA A 11 3.98 7.06 -0.23
N LEU A 12 3.78 8.16 -0.97
CA LEU A 12 2.51 8.51 -1.59
C LEU A 12 2.14 7.53 -2.72
N ILE A 13 3.13 7.12 -3.53
CA ILE A 13 2.97 6.06 -4.54
C ILE A 13 2.58 4.73 -3.89
N ALA A 14 3.21 4.34 -2.78
CA ALA A 14 2.89 3.12 -2.05
C ALA A 14 1.45 3.12 -1.54
N VAL A 15 0.97 4.25 -1.02
CA VAL A 15 -0.43 4.41 -0.59
C VAL A 15 -1.39 4.31 -1.77
N LEU A 16 -1.10 4.97 -2.90
CA LEU A 16 -1.94 4.90 -4.10
C LEU A 16 -2.03 3.47 -4.65
N LEU A 17 -0.92 2.74 -4.69
CA LEU A 17 -0.90 1.33 -5.07
C LEU A 17 -1.72 0.48 -4.10
N GLY A 18 -1.60 0.72 -2.80
CA GLY A 18 -2.43 0.10 -1.78
C GLY A 18 -3.93 0.32 -2.03
N VAL A 19 -4.34 1.55 -2.38
CA VAL A 19 -5.74 1.88 -2.71
C VAL A 19 -6.22 1.09 -3.92
N ILE A 20 -5.42 0.99 -4.98
CA ILE A 20 -5.76 0.21 -6.17
C ILE A 20 -5.96 -1.26 -5.80
N ILE A 21 -5.03 -1.85 -5.03
CA ILE A 21 -5.13 -3.24 -4.57
C ILE A 21 -6.38 -3.45 -3.72
N ALA A 22 -6.70 -2.50 -2.83
CA ALA A 22 -7.90 -2.55 -2.00
C ALA A 22 -9.19 -2.56 -2.83
N ILE A 23 -9.27 -1.69 -3.83
CA ILE A 23 -10.41 -1.62 -4.76
C ILE A 23 -10.55 -2.94 -5.51
N VAL A 24 -9.47 -3.45 -6.09
CA VAL A 24 -9.47 -4.72 -6.82
C VAL A 24 -9.90 -5.87 -5.91
N ALA A 25 -9.34 -5.96 -4.70
CA ALA A 25 -9.69 -6.99 -3.72
C ALA A 25 -11.16 -6.93 -3.30
N GLY A 26 -11.70 -5.73 -3.06
CA GLY A 26 -13.10 -5.52 -2.73
C GLY A 26 -14.04 -5.91 -3.88
N ILE A 27 -13.70 -5.56 -5.12
CA ILE A 27 -14.46 -5.94 -6.32
C ILE A 27 -14.46 -7.46 -6.46
N LEU A 28 -13.28 -8.11 -6.43
CA LEU A 28 -13.19 -9.58 -6.50
C LEU A 28 -14.04 -10.24 -5.43
N LYS A 29 -13.99 -9.73 -4.19
CA LYS A 29 -14.77 -10.29 -3.09
C LYS A 29 -16.28 -10.06 -3.22
N SER A 30 -16.69 -9.01 -3.92
CA SER A 30 -18.10 -8.75 -4.24
C SER A 30 -18.62 -9.68 -5.34
N LEU A 31 -17.76 -10.07 -6.29
CA LEU A 31 -18.11 -11.02 -7.36
C LEU A 31 -18.37 -12.44 -6.83
N ASP A 32 -17.76 -12.81 -5.70
CA ASP A 32 -18.05 -14.06 -4.97
C ASP A 32 -19.46 -14.09 -4.31
N GLY A 33 -20.27 -13.05 -4.49
CA GLY A 33 -21.59 -12.93 -3.86
C GLY A 33 -21.52 -12.57 -2.37
N SER A 34 -20.36 -12.11 -1.88
CA SER A 34 -20.21 -11.73 -0.48
C SER A 34 -20.99 -10.45 -0.16
N THR A 35 -21.41 -10.31 1.10
CA THR A 35 -22.05 -9.08 1.58
C THR A 35 -21.12 -7.87 1.44
N LEU A 36 -21.70 -6.68 1.27
CA LEU A 36 -20.95 -5.44 1.15
C LEU A 36 -19.96 -5.24 2.31
N ALA A 37 -20.38 -5.56 3.55
CA ALA A 37 -19.53 -5.45 4.73
C ALA A 37 -18.30 -6.38 4.66
N ALA A 38 -18.47 -7.61 4.17
CA ALA A 38 -17.37 -8.56 3.99
C ALA A 38 -16.38 -8.10 2.91
N ALA A 39 -16.90 -7.56 1.79
CA ALA A 39 -16.07 -7.00 0.73
C ALA A 39 -15.24 -5.79 1.22
N PHE A 40 -15.84 -4.89 2.00
CA PHE A 40 -15.12 -3.76 2.61
C PHE A 40 -14.04 -4.21 3.59
N LEU A 41 -14.35 -5.17 4.46
CA LEU A 41 -13.38 -5.68 5.43
C LEU A 41 -12.18 -6.35 4.73
N TYR A 42 -12.45 -7.09 3.65
CA TYR A 42 -11.42 -7.72 2.84
C TYR A 42 -10.57 -6.69 2.08
N ALA A 43 -11.19 -5.68 1.47
CA ALA A 43 -10.51 -4.57 0.80
C ALA A 43 -9.59 -3.81 1.77
N GLY A 44 -10.09 -3.50 2.97
CA GLY A 44 -9.31 -2.86 4.03
C GLY A 44 -8.12 -3.71 4.49
N GLY A 45 -8.30 -5.01 4.64
CA GLY A 45 -7.22 -5.95 4.95
C GLY A 45 -6.14 -5.98 3.86
N ALA A 46 -6.56 -6.02 2.59
CA ALA A 46 -5.68 -5.98 1.43
C ALA A 46 -4.92 -4.65 1.31
N PHE A 47 -5.56 -3.52 1.63
CA PHE A 47 -4.91 -2.21 1.69
C PHE A 47 -3.75 -2.21 2.69
N VAL A 48 -4.05 -2.59 3.95
CA VAL A 48 -3.06 -2.54 5.03
C VAL A 48 -1.89 -3.45 4.73
N THR A 49 -2.14 -4.69 4.31
CA THR A 49 -1.07 -5.63 3.96
C THR A 49 -0.22 -5.12 2.80
N ALA A 50 -0.83 -4.61 1.73
CA ALA A 50 -0.09 -4.08 0.58
C ALA A 50 0.80 -2.88 0.96
N VAL A 51 0.26 -1.92 1.72
CA VAL A 51 1.02 -0.74 2.16
C VAL A 51 2.15 -1.15 3.10
N THR A 52 1.87 -2.01 4.10
CA THR A 52 2.89 -2.47 5.04
C THR A 52 4.01 -3.22 4.33
N VAL A 53 3.70 -4.14 3.42
CA VAL A 53 4.72 -4.87 2.64
C VAL A 53 5.55 -3.91 1.78
N THR A 54 4.89 -2.95 1.12
CA THR A 54 5.59 -1.98 0.27
C THR A 54 6.53 -1.10 1.08
N LEU A 55 6.08 -0.58 2.22
CA LEU A 55 6.93 0.23 3.12
C LEU A 55 8.07 -0.59 3.73
N ALA A 56 7.81 -1.84 4.10
CA ALA A 56 8.84 -2.75 4.59
C ALA A 56 9.92 -3.00 3.53
N LEU A 57 9.52 -3.25 2.27
CA LEU A 57 10.44 -3.41 1.14
C LEU A 57 11.28 -2.14 0.91
N MET A 58 10.65 -0.97 0.93
CA MET A 58 11.36 0.32 0.80
C MET A 58 12.38 0.53 1.92
N SER A 59 12.07 0.08 3.14
CA SER A 59 13.00 0.09 4.27
C SER A 59 14.17 -0.87 4.04
N VAL A 60 13.92 -2.09 3.56
CA VAL A 60 14.96 -3.08 3.26
C VAL A 60 15.88 -2.62 2.12
N MET A 61 15.34 -1.89 1.15
CA MET A 61 16.12 -1.31 0.04
C MET A 61 16.94 -0.08 0.45
N GLY A 62 16.96 0.29 1.73
CA GLY A 62 17.71 1.43 2.24
C GLY A 62 17.16 2.78 1.80
N LEU A 63 15.93 2.83 1.26
CA LEU A 63 15.34 4.07 0.76
C LEU A 63 15.02 5.05 1.89
N PHE A 64 14.86 4.54 3.11
CA PHE A 64 14.71 5.36 4.32
C PHE A 64 16.01 5.59 5.08
N ASP A 65 17.11 4.91 4.74
CA ASP A 65 18.39 5.07 5.43
C ASP A 65 18.92 6.52 5.32
N PRO A 66 19.60 7.04 6.36
CA PRO A 66 20.35 8.28 6.27
C PRO A 66 21.55 8.12 5.33
N PRO A 67 22.02 9.19 4.66
CA PRO A 67 23.21 9.13 3.83
C PRO A 67 24.38 8.61 4.66
N ARG A 68 24.93 7.46 4.29
CA ARG A 68 26.19 6.96 4.86
C ARG A 68 27.29 7.84 4.28
N GLY A 69 27.76 8.78 5.09
CA GLY A 69 28.92 9.62 4.78
C GLY A 69 30.19 8.82 4.60
#